data_AF-A0A950H3H7-F1
#
_entry.id   AF-A0A950H3H7-F1
#
_cell.length_a   1.000
_cell.length_b   1.000
_cell.length_c   1.000
_cell.angle_alpha   90.00
_cell.angle_beta   90.00
_cell.angle_gamma   90.00
#
_symmetry.space_group_name_H-M   'P 1'
#
loop_
_entity.id
_entity.type
_entity.pdbx_description
1 polymer ?
#
loop_
_entity_poly.entity_id
_entity_poly.type
_entity_poly.pdbx_seq_one_letter_code
_entity_poly.pdbx_strand_id
1 'polypeptide(L)'
;MPPSLTDTLHEWRDFYLLVGTASATLVGLMFVAASIGASLFNEKYVGPLRAFITPTVVHFASPLFASIILTMPNHNWVSLGAFLGLGGLAGLLYCGRVLALIMQRFASTLDWEDRTFYALAPALGYLLLLAAGGAELAEQPPAAAKLIAAAILILLAAGLRNAWDMMVWLSVRSPSSPNQNPDPGTDP
;
A
#
# COMPACT_ATOMS: atom_id res chain seq x y z
N MET A 1 -28.74 -16.59 -18.65
CA MET A 1 -28.86 -15.16 -18.31
C MET A 1 -27.45 -14.66 -18.02
N PRO A 2 -27.07 -13.44 -18.45
CA PRO A 2 -25.79 -12.88 -18.01
C PRO A 2 -25.75 -12.83 -16.48
N PRO A 3 -24.60 -13.13 -15.84
CA PRO A 3 -24.50 -13.15 -14.39
C PRO A 3 -24.87 -11.77 -13.83
N SER A 4 -25.66 -11.75 -12.76
CA SER A 4 -26.00 -10.49 -12.10
C SER A 4 -24.82 -9.97 -11.28
N LEU A 5 -24.83 -8.67 -10.96
CA LEU A 5 -23.84 -8.05 -10.09
C LEU A 5 -23.73 -8.81 -8.76
N THR A 6 -24.90 -9.07 -8.16
CA THR A 6 -25.03 -9.76 -6.87
C THR A 6 -24.43 -11.16 -6.91
N ASP A 7 -24.73 -11.95 -7.96
CA ASP A 7 -24.17 -13.30 -8.11
C ASP A 7 -22.64 -13.26 -8.18
N THR A 8 -22.11 -12.30 -8.94
CA THR A 8 -20.66 -12.11 -9.10
C THR A 8 -19.99 -11.71 -7.79
N LEU A 9 -20.57 -10.75 -7.05
CA LEU A 9 -20.04 -10.36 -5.73
C LEU A 9 -20.09 -11.51 -4.72
N HIS A 10 -21.13 -12.35 -4.78
CA HIS A 10 -21.25 -13.54 -3.93
C HIS A 10 -20.18 -14.59 -4.26
N GLU A 11 -19.90 -14.84 -5.53
CA GLU A 11 -18.86 -15.80 -5.97
C GLU A 11 -17.47 -15.41 -5.45
N TRP A 12 -17.16 -14.12 -5.43
CA TRP A 12 -15.85 -13.59 -5.00
C TRP A 12 -15.78 -13.23 -3.51
N ARG A 13 -16.86 -13.42 -2.74
CA ARG A 13 -16.96 -12.96 -1.35
C ARG A 13 -15.84 -13.47 -0.46
N ASP A 14 -15.51 -14.76 -0.56
CA ASP A 14 -14.48 -15.37 0.30
C ASP A 14 -13.08 -14.81 -0.03
N PHE A 15 -12.82 -14.52 -1.31
CA PHE A 15 -11.61 -13.82 -1.72
C PHE A 15 -11.56 -12.41 -1.11
N TYR A 16 -12.65 -11.64 -1.18
CA TYR A 16 -12.70 -10.28 -0.61
C TYR A 16 -12.52 -10.26 0.91
N LEU A 17 -13.10 -11.24 1.62
CA LEU A 17 -12.91 -11.39 3.07
C LEU A 17 -11.46 -11.75 3.41
N LEU A 18 -10.85 -12.69 2.68
CA LEU A 18 -9.46 -13.10 2.87
C LEU A 18 -8.50 -11.92 2.68
N VAL A 19 -8.58 -11.23 1.54
CA VAL A 19 -7.68 -10.12 1.24
C VAL A 19 -7.96 -8.91 2.12
N GLY A 20 -9.22 -8.66 2.49
CA GLY A 20 -9.59 -7.57 3.39
C GLY A 20 -9.04 -7.75 4.80
N THR A 21 -9.18 -8.96 5.37
CA THR A 21 -8.62 -9.29 6.69
C THR A 21 -7.10 -9.28 6.70
N ALA A 22 -6.46 -9.83 5.66
CA ALA A 22 -5.01 -9.73 5.48
C ALA A 22 -4.54 -8.27 5.43
N SER A 23 -5.25 -7.43 4.69
CA SER A 23 -4.96 -6.00 4.56
C SER A 23 -5.11 -5.26 5.90
N ALA A 24 -6.19 -5.49 6.63
CA ALA A 24 -6.38 -4.92 7.97
C ALA A 24 -5.24 -5.32 8.92
N THR A 25 -4.81 -6.58 8.86
CA THR A 25 -3.70 -7.10 9.67
C THR A 25 -2.39 -6.40 9.31
N LEU A 26 -2.09 -6.26 8.01
CA LEU A 26 -0.88 -5.58 7.54
C LEU A 26 -0.87 -4.09 7.88
N VAL A 27 -2.01 -3.40 7.76
CA VAL A 27 -2.16 -2.01 8.25
C VAL A 27 -1.86 -1.93 9.75
N GLY A 28 -2.41 -2.84 10.56
CA GLY A 28 -2.12 -2.93 11.99
C GLY A 28 -0.63 -3.15 12.27
N LEU A 29 0.01 -4.07 11.56
CA LEU A 29 1.46 -4.33 11.68
C LEU A 29 2.31 -3.11 11.32
N MET A 30 1.90 -2.30 10.33
CA MET A 30 2.60 -1.05 10.02
C MET A 30 2.55 -0.05 11.18
N PHE A 31 1.44 0.03 11.93
CA PHE A 31 1.37 0.87 13.13
C PHE A 31 2.28 0.33 14.25
N VAL A 32 2.37 -0.98 14.43
CA VAL A 32 3.30 -1.61 15.38
C VAL A 32 4.75 -1.30 14.99
N ALA A 33 5.11 -1.50 13.72
CA ALA A 33 6.45 -1.19 13.20
C ALA A 33 6.80 0.29 13.36
N ALA A 34 5.87 1.20 13.08
CA ALA A 34 6.05 2.63 13.29
C ALA A 34 6.28 2.99 14.77
N SER A 35 5.56 2.32 15.68
CA SER A 35 5.69 2.53 17.13
C SER A 35 7.06 2.07 17.65
N ILE A 36 7.54 0.91 17.20
CA ILE A 36 8.88 0.41 17.53
C ILE A 36 9.95 1.33 16.93
N GLY A 37 9.80 1.72 15.67
CA GLY A 37 10.71 2.64 15.00
C GLY A 37 10.84 3.98 15.73
N ALA A 38 9.74 4.53 16.24
CA ALA A 38 9.74 5.79 17.00
C ALA A 38 10.61 5.70 18.28
N SER A 39 10.74 4.54 18.90
CA SER A 39 11.60 4.34 20.08
C SER A 39 13.09 4.12 19.76
N LEU A 40 13.43 3.74 18.52
CA LEU A 40 14.78 3.32 18.16
C LEU A 40 15.58 4.39 17.38
N PHE A 41 14.90 5.32 16.70
CA PHE A 41 15.55 6.24 15.77
C PHE A 41 15.58 7.69 16.29
N ASN A 42 16.78 8.30 16.22
CA ASN A 42 16.97 9.74 16.44
C ASN A 42 16.14 10.58 15.43
N GLU A 43 15.78 11.80 15.82
CA GLU A 43 14.94 12.74 15.07
C GLU A 43 15.39 12.93 13.59
N LYS A 44 16.69 12.79 13.32
CA LYS A 44 17.30 12.85 11.99
C LYS A 44 16.79 11.78 11.00
N TYR A 45 16.28 10.63 11.47
CA TYR A 45 15.82 9.51 10.62
C TYR A 45 14.30 9.43 10.50
N VAL A 46 13.55 10.23 11.27
CA VAL A 46 12.07 10.24 11.28
C VAL A 46 11.48 10.74 9.95
N GLY A 47 12.11 11.75 9.34
CA GLY A 47 11.66 12.33 8.06
C GLY A 47 11.67 11.34 6.89
N PRO A 48 12.80 10.68 6.60
CA PRO A 48 12.89 9.60 5.62
C PRO A 48 11.92 8.46 5.94
N LEU A 49 11.86 7.99 7.19
CA LEU A 49 10.99 6.89 7.60
C LEU A 49 9.52 7.17 7.30
N ARG A 50 9.03 8.38 7.59
CA ARG A 50 7.64 8.79 7.32
C ARG A 50 7.31 8.81 5.83
N ALA A 51 8.28 9.13 4.97
CA ALA A 51 8.12 9.15 3.53
C ALA A 51 7.90 7.74 2.93
N PHE A 52 8.33 6.69 3.62
CA PHE A 52 8.16 5.30 3.21
C PHE A 52 7.01 4.58 3.93
N ILE A 53 6.77 4.85 5.21
CA ILE A 53 5.66 4.24 5.97
C ILE A 53 4.31 4.69 5.40
N THR A 54 4.14 5.98 5.15
CA THR A 54 2.82 6.54 4.79
C THR A 54 2.26 5.94 3.49
N PRO A 55 3.03 5.86 2.38
CA PRO A 55 2.53 5.25 1.15
C PRO A 55 2.20 3.77 1.31
N THR A 56 3.03 3.02 2.04
CA THR A 56 2.80 1.60 2.30
C THR A 56 1.50 1.36 3.06
N VAL A 57 1.21 2.16 4.10
CA VAL A 57 -0.07 2.09 4.82
C VAL A 57 -1.25 2.38 3.89
N VAL A 58 -1.15 3.39 3.01
CA VAL A 58 -2.21 3.73 2.06
C VAL A 58 -2.44 2.58 1.06
N HIS A 59 -1.39 1.94 0.57
CA HIS A 59 -1.50 0.81 -0.36
C HIS A 59 -2.07 -0.43 0.30
N PHE A 60 -1.82 -0.70 1.59
CA PHE A 60 -2.52 -1.76 2.33
C PHE A 60 -3.96 -1.39 2.69
N ALA A 61 -4.23 -0.12 3.01
CA ALA A 61 -5.59 0.32 3.34
C ALA A 61 -6.52 0.27 2.12
N SER A 62 -5.98 0.41 0.90
CA SER A 62 -6.78 0.44 -0.33
C SER A 62 -7.52 -0.88 -0.59
N PRO A 63 -6.87 -2.07 -0.59
CA PRO A 63 -7.54 -3.37 -0.59
C PRO A 63 -8.52 -3.57 0.57
N LEU A 64 -8.21 -3.07 1.78
CA LEU A 64 -9.14 -3.14 2.92
C LEU A 64 -10.45 -2.40 2.62
N PHE A 65 -10.37 -1.13 2.20
CA PHE A 65 -11.56 -0.35 1.86
C PHE A 65 -12.29 -0.91 0.65
N ALA A 66 -11.57 -1.40 -0.36
CA ALA A 66 -12.17 -2.09 -1.50
C ALA A 66 -12.97 -3.32 -1.04
N SER A 67 -12.41 -4.18 -0.18
CA SER A 67 -13.12 -5.33 0.38
C SER A 67 -14.34 -4.93 1.19
N ILE A 68 -14.27 -3.85 1.99
CA ILE A 68 -15.43 -3.35 2.74
C ILE A 68 -16.54 -2.95 1.76
N ILE A 69 -16.21 -2.16 0.73
CA ILE A 69 -17.18 -1.73 -0.29
C ILE A 69 -17.77 -2.94 -1.02
N LEU A 70 -16.92 -3.86 -1.48
CA LEU A 70 -17.36 -5.05 -2.23
C LEU A 70 -18.22 -6.02 -1.44
N THR A 71 -18.15 -5.97 -0.11
CA THR A 71 -18.97 -6.79 0.80
C THR A 71 -20.21 -6.05 1.33
N MET A 72 -20.36 -4.75 1.01
CA MET A 72 -21.58 -4.01 1.34
C MET A 72 -22.78 -4.54 0.52
N PRO A 73 -23.94 -4.76 1.17
CA PRO A 73 -25.14 -5.20 0.46
C PRO A 73 -25.74 -4.08 -0.39
N ASN A 74 -26.58 -4.46 -1.35
CA ASN A 74 -27.41 -3.55 -2.16
C ASN A 74 -26.66 -2.61 -3.10
N HIS A 75 -25.48 -3.01 -3.61
CA HIS A 75 -24.85 -2.31 -4.71
C HIS A 75 -25.64 -2.46 -6.02
N ASN A 76 -25.70 -1.37 -6.77
CA ASN A 76 -26.00 -1.39 -8.20
C ASN A 76 -24.74 -1.03 -9.01
N TRP A 77 -24.76 -1.29 -10.31
CA TRP A 77 -23.65 -1.04 -11.25
C TRP A 77 -23.02 0.34 -11.12
N VAL A 78 -23.87 1.37 -11.02
CA VAL A 78 -23.43 2.77 -10.93
C VAL A 78 -22.75 3.06 -9.60
N SER A 79 -23.34 2.61 -8.49
CA SER A 79 -22.80 2.84 -7.16
C SER A 79 -21.44 2.16 -6.97
N LEU A 80 -21.30 0.89 -7.38
CA LEU A 80 -20.05 0.16 -7.25
C LEU A 80 -19.00 0.72 -8.21
N GLY A 81 -19.38 0.97 -9.46
CA GLY A 81 -18.51 1.60 -10.45
C GLY A 81 -17.99 2.96 -10.00
N ALA A 82 -18.84 3.78 -9.38
CA ALA A 82 -18.44 5.07 -8.82
C ALA A 82 -17.45 4.93 -7.66
N PHE A 83 -17.70 4.04 -6.70
CA PHE A 83 -16.78 3.83 -5.57
C PHE A 83 -15.41 3.32 -6.03
N LEU A 84 -15.39 2.31 -6.91
CA LEU A 84 -14.15 1.75 -7.45
C LEU A 84 -13.41 2.77 -8.32
N GLY A 85 -14.13 3.49 -9.17
CA GLY A 85 -13.59 4.52 -10.04
C GLY A 85 -12.98 5.69 -9.26
N LEU A 86 -13.71 6.22 -8.27
CA LEU A 86 -13.21 7.29 -7.39
C LEU A 86 -12.01 6.82 -6.56
N GLY A 87 -12.05 5.60 -6.02
CA GLY A 87 -10.94 5.01 -5.28
C GLY A 87 -9.69 4.84 -6.15
N GLY A 88 -9.85 4.30 -7.36
CA GLY A 88 -8.77 4.16 -8.34
C GLY A 88 -8.18 5.50 -8.75
N LEU A 89 -9.02 6.49 -9.06
CA LEU A 89 -8.57 7.84 -9.41
C LEU A 89 -7.81 8.51 -8.26
N ALA A 90 -8.36 8.46 -7.04
CA ALA A 90 -7.72 9.03 -5.86
C ALA A 90 -6.34 8.38 -5.59
N GLY A 91 -6.25 7.06 -5.74
CA GLY A 91 -5.00 6.32 -5.61
C GLY A 91 -3.96 6.68 -6.67
N LEU A 92 -4.37 6.86 -7.93
CA LEU A 92 -3.49 7.32 -9.01
C LEU A 92 -2.93 8.72 -8.73
N LEU A 93 -3.78 9.66 -8.30
CA LEU A 93 -3.36 11.00 -7.92
C LEU A 93 -2.38 10.96 -6.74
N TYR A 94 -2.63 10.08 -5.76
CA TYR A 94 -1.72 9.86 -4.64
C TYR A 94 -0.36 9.32 -5.10
N CYS A 95 -0.33 8.31 -5.98
CA CYS A 95 0.91 7.78 -6.55
C CYS A 95 1.70 8.88 -7.29
N GLY A 96 1.04 9.71 -8.09
CA GLY A 96 1.67 10.84 -8.76
C GLY A 96 2.30 11.83 -7.78
N ARG A 97 1.61 12.15 -6.68
CA ARG A 97 2.13 13.01 -5.62
C ARG A 97 3.34 12.40 -4.92
N VAL A 98 3.29 11.11 -4.58
CA VAL A 98 4.40 10.40 -3.93
C VAL A 98 5.62 10.37 -4.84
N LEU A 99 5.44 10.04 -6.12
CA LEU A 99 6.51 10.04 -7.11
C LEU A 99 7.14 11.43 -7.25
N ALA A 100 6.33 12.48 -7.37
CA ALA A 100 6.83 13.85 -7.44
C ALA A 100 7.66 14.25 -6.21
N LEU A 101 7.18 13.91 -5.00
CA LEU A 101 7.89 14.18 -3.75
C LEU A 101 9.22 13.43 -3.68
N ILE A 102 9.21 12.15 -4.07
CA ILE A 102 10.41 11.33 -4.13
C ILE A 102 11.41 11.95 -5.11
N MET A 103 10.99 12.30 -6.33
CA MET A 103 11.85 12.88 -7.36
C MET A 103 12.46 14.21 -6.90
N GLN A 104 11.68 15.07 -6.23
CA GLN A 104 12.17 16.35 -5.73
C GLN A 104 13.19 16.22 -4.58
N ARG A 105 13.04 15.22 -3.69
CA ARG A 105 13.84 15.12 -2.45
C ARG A 105 15.01 14.16 -2.50
N PHE A 106 14.97 13.16 -3.38
CA PHE A 106 15.93 12.04 -3.37
C PHE A 106 16.52 11.75 -4.76
N ALA A 107 16.51 12.73 -5.69
CA ALA A 107 17.01 12.56 -7.06
C ALA A 107 18.44 12.00 -7.13
N SER A 108 19.28 12.30 -6.13
CA SER A 108 20.73 12.02 -6.14
C SER A 108 21.17 10.73 -5.44
N THR A 109 20.26 9.95 -4.80
CA THR A 109 20.66 8.84 -3.92
C THR A 109 19.89 7.51 -4.12
N LEU A 110 19.00 7.42 -5.10
CA LEU A 110 18.18 6.22 -5.35
C LEU A 110 18.48 5.64 -6.74
N ASP A 111 18.85 4.36 -6.81
CA ASP A 111 18.93 3.63 -8.07
C ASP A 111 17.56 3.59 -8.76
N TRP A 112 17.55 3.80 -10.07
CA TRP A 112 16.34 4.00 -10.86
C TRP A 112 15.44 2.75 -10.91
N GLU A 113 16.00 1.54 -10.88
CA GLU A 113 15.24 0.29 -11.01
C GLU A 113 14.28 0.06 -9.83
N ASP A 114 14.71 0.28 -8.59
CA ASP A 114 13.86 0.13 -7.40
C ASP A 114 12.78 1.22 -7.35
N ARG A 115 13.14 2.44 -7.72
CA ARG A 115 12.25 3.61 -7.68
C ARG A 115 11.05 3.48 -8.61
N THR A 116 11.28 2.88 -9.78
CA THR A 116 10.25 2.71 -10.79
C THR A 116 9.27 1.62 -10.35
N PHE A 117 9.75 0.53 -9.74
CA PHE A 117 8.88 -0.54 -9.23
C PHE A 117 8.01 -0.09 -8.04
N TYR A 118 8.56 0.73 -7.13
CA TYR A 118 7.85 1.31 -5.99
C TYR A 118 6.63 2.15 -6.37
N ALA A 119 6.71 2.86 -7.50
CA ALA A 119 5.64 3.76 -7.95
C ALA A 119 4.74 3.12 -9.01
N LEU A 120 5.31 2.33 -9.93
CA LEU A 120 4.56 1.71 -11.02
C LEU A 120 3.61 0.62 -10.53
N ALA A 121 4.05 -0.24 -9.61
CA ALA A 121 3.20 -1.35 -9.16
C ALA A 121 1.92 -0.84 -8.48
N PRO A 122 1.98 0.11 -7.51
CA PRO A 122 0.76 0.69 -6.96
C PRO A 122 -0.07 1.46 -8.00
N ALA A 123 0.58 2.23 -8.89
CA ALA A 123 -0.12 2.93 -9.96
C ALA A 123 -0.89 1.97 -10.88
N LEU A 124 -0.30 0.83 -11.23
CA LEU A 124 -0.96 -0.21 -12.01
C LEU A 124 -2.16 -0.79 -11.24
N GLY A 125 -2.01 -1.05 -9.94
CA GLY A 125 -3.12 -1.50 -9.09
C GLY A 125 -4.30 -0.52 -9.11
N TYR A 126 -4.04 0.78 -8.93
CA TYR A 126 -5.09 1.80 -8.97
C TYR A 126 -5.67 2.04 -10.37
N LEU A 127 -4.87 1.88 -11.42
CA LEU A 127 -5.34 1.91 -12.80
C LEU A 127 -6.33 0.77 -13.07
N LEU A 128 -6.01 -0.44 -12.61
CA LEU A 128 -6.90 -1.60 -12.74
C LEU A 128 -8.18 -1.42 -11.92
N LEU A 129 -8.11 -0.78 -10.74
CA LEU A 129 -9.30 -0.45 -9.96
C LEU A 129 -10.18 0.59 -10.66
N LEU A 130 -9.57 1.60 -11.28
CA LEU A 130 -10.28 2.58 -12.10
C LEU A 130 -10.93 1.91 -13.32
N ALA A 131 -10.20 1.02 -13.99
CA ALA A 131 -10.72 0.23 -15.11
C ALA A 131 -11.86 -0.70 -14.69
N ALA A 132 -11.78 -1.30 -13.49
CA ALA A 132 -12.87 -2.08 -12.92
C ALA A 132 -14.12 -1.23 -12.71
N GLY A 133 -13.98 0.00 -12.20
CA GLY A 133 -15.10 0.94 -12.09
C GLY A 133 -15.76 1.22 -13.44
N GLY A 134 -14.96 1.41 -14.49
CA GLY A 134 -15.46 1.53 -15.87
C GLY A 134 -16.16 0.27 -16.39
N ALA A 135 -15.64 -0.92 -16.06
CA ALA A 135 -16.24 -2.19 -16.43
C ALA A 135 -17.58 -2.44 -15.72
N GLU A 136 -17.73 -2.02 -14.46
CA GLU A 136 -19.02 -2.04 -13.75
C GLU A 136 -20.03 -1.11 -14.40
N LEU A 137 -19.62 0.11 -14.78
CA LEU A 137 -20.47 1.06 -15.51
C LEU A 137 -20.87 0.57 -16.91
N ALA A 138 -20.05 -0.29 -17.51
CA ALA A 138 -20.33 -0.96 -18.78
C ALA A 138 -21.12 -2.27 -18.61
N GLU A 139 -21.57 -2.60 -17.39
CA GLU A 139 -22.31 -3.82 -17.05
C GLU A 139 -21.57 -5.11 -17.44
N GLN A 140 -20.24 -5.15 -17.22
CA GLN A 140 -19.37 -6.31 -17.49
C GLN A 140 -18.83 -6.96 -16.20
N PRO A 141 -19.70 -7.58 -15.36
CA PRO A 141 -19.32 -8.09 -14.04
C PRO A 141 -18.12 -9.04 -14.03
N PRO A 142 -17.95 -10.01 -14.98
CA PRO A 142 -16.85 -10.96 -14.88
C PRO A 142 -15.50 -10.31 -15.21
N ALA A 143 -15.51 -9.27 -16.04
CA ALA A 143 -14.31 -8.49 -16.36
C ALA A 143 -13.93 -7.60 -15.16
N ALA A 144 -14.92 -6.90 -14.58
CA ALA A 144 -14.72 -6.08 -13.39
C ALA A 144 -14.15 -6.88 -12.23
N ALA A 145 -14.71 -8.06 -11.91
CA ALA A 145 -14.24 -8.91 -10.82
C ALA A 145 -12.77 -9.34 -10.98
N LYS A 146 -12.34 -9.69 -12.20
CA LYS A 146 -10.94 -10.03 -12.51
C LYS A 146 -10.01 -8.84 -12.36
N LEU A 147 -10.44 -7.65 -12.81
CA LEU A 147 -9.67 -6.41 -12.67
C LEU A 147 -9.52 -6.02 -11.19
N ILE A 148 -10.58 -6.16 -10.40
CA ILE A 148 -10.57 -5.94 -8.94
C ILE A 148 -9.58 -6.89 -8.27
N ALA A 149 -9.66 -8.19 -8.57
CA ALA A 149 -8.78 -9.19 -7.99
C ALA A 149 -7.30 -8.90 -8.33
N ALA A 150 -7.01 -8.59 -9.59
CA ALA A 150 -5.67 -8.21 -10.01
C ALA A 150 -5.18 -6.93 -9.32
N ALA A 151 -6.03 -5.90 -9.23
CA ALA A 151 -5.73 -4.65 -8.54
C ALA A 151 -5.35 -4.89 -7.06
N ILE A 152 -6.18 -5.64 -6.34
CA ILE A 152 -5.97 -6.00 -4.92
C ILE A 152 -4.65 -6.74 -4.74
N LEU A 153 -4.39 -7.77 -5.54
CA LEU A 153 -3.17 -8.58 -5.44
C LEU A 153 -1.92 -7.74 -5.73
N ILE A 154 -1.96 -6.86 -6.73
CA ILE A 154 -0.86 -5.96 -7.07
C ILE A 154 -0.60 -4.97 -5.94
N LEU A 155 -1.65 -4.34 -5.39
CA LEU A 155 -1.51 -3.40 -4.27
C LEU A 155 -0.95 -4.08 -3.01
N LEU A 156 -1.41 -5.30 -2.71
CA LEU A 156 -0.87 -6.10 -1.61
C LEU A 156 0.59 -6.48 -1.83
N ALA A 157 0.95 -6.98 -3.02
CA ALA A 157 2.32 -7.35 -3.34
C ALA A 157 3.26 -6.14 -3.30
N ALA A 158 2.82 -4.99 -3.82
CA ALA A 158 3.56 -3.74 -3.77
C ALA A 158 3.75 -3.28 -2.31
N GLY A 159 2.68 -3.25 -1.51
CA GLY A 159 2.77 -2.90 -0.11
C GLY A 159 3.69 -3.85 0.68
N LEU A 160 3.62 -5.16 0.41
CA LEU A 160 4.44 -6.16 1.09
C LEU A 160 5.93 -6.00 0.77
N ARG A 161 6.27 -5.82 -0.51
CA ARG A 161 7.66 -5.51 -0.92
C ARG A 161 8.14 -4.22 -0.26
N ASN A 162 7.31 -3.18 -0.29
CA ASN A 162 7.66 -1.89 0.31
C ASN A 162 7.88 -1.98 1.82
N ALA A 163 7.05 -2.74 2.52
CA ALA A 163 7.19 -3.00 3.95
C ALA A 163 8.46 -3.82 4.25
N TRP A 164 8.75 -4.85 3.45
CA TRP A 164 9.94 -5.69 3.59
C TRP A 164 11.23 -4.89 3.46
N ASP A 165 11.37 -4.11 2.39
CA ASP A 165 12.58 -3.30 2.16
C ASP A 165 12.80 -2.29 3.29
N MET A 166 11.72 -1.69 3.80
CA MET A 166 11.80 -0.80 4.95
C MET A 166 12.31 -1.54 6.20
N MET A 167 11.81 -2.75 6.48
CA MET A 167 12.28 -3.56 7.61
C MET A 167 13.76 -3.93 7.47
N VAL A 168 14.20 -4.30 6.26
CA VAL A 168 15.62 -4.56 5.98
C VAL A 168 16.44 -3.30 6.23
N TRP A 169 15.99 -2.14 5.73
CA TRP A 169 16.68 -0.86 5.94
C TRP A 169 16.79 -0.49 7.42
N LEU A 170 15.74 -0.71 8.22
CA LEU A 170 15.74 -0.46 9.65
C LEU A 170 16.73 -1.40 10.37
N SER A 171 16.78 -2.67 9.98
CA SER A 171 17.67 -3.66 10.59
C SER A 171 19.16 -3.35 10.36
N VAL A 172 19.51 -2.81 9.18
CA VAL A 172 20.89 -2.47 8.81
C VAL A 172 21.36 -1.16 9.46
N ARG A 173 20.45 -0.24 9.81
CA ARG A 173 20.78 1.08 10.37
C ARG A 173 20.59 1.22 11.88
N SER A 174 20.30 0.13 12.59
CA SER A 174 20.29 0.15 14.06
C SER A 174 21.63 0.69 14.58
N PRO A 175 21.63 1.77 15.38
CA PRO A 175 22.87 2.36 15.87
C PRO A 175 23.60 1.37 16.77
N SER A 176 24.80 0.97 16.40
CA SER A 176 25.76 0.38 17.34
C SER A 176 25.91 1.33 18.53
N SER A 177 25.76 0.81 19.76
CA SER A 177 25.92 1.59 21.00
C SER A 177 27.19 2.45 20.98
N PRO A 178 27.14 3.74 21.34
CA PRO A 178 28.34 4.55 21.48
C PRO A 178 29.17 4.10 22.69
N ASN A 179 30.38 3.62 22.41
CA ASN A 179 31.58 3.56 23.28
C ASN A 179 31.45 3.00 24.72
N GLN A 180 31.98 1.79 24.92
CA GLN A 180 32.83 1.51 26.09
C GLN A 180 34.29 1.80 25.69
N ASN A 181 34.79 2.99 26.01
CA ASN A 181 36.23 3.22 26.15
C ASN A 181 36.43 3.89 27.52
N PRO A 182 37.00 3.20 28.51
CA PRO A 182 37.45 3.83 29.74
C PRO A 182 38.62 4.78 29.43
N ASP A 183 38.58 5.95 30.03
CA ASP A 183 39.58 7.01 30.00
C ASP A 183 40.99 6.48 30.37
N PRO A 184 42.06 6.70 29.58
CA PRO A 184 43.42 6.40 30.01
C PRO A 184 43.90 7.54 30.90
N GLY A 185 43.44 7.55 32.15
CA GLY A 185 43.61 8.66 33.07
C GLY A 185 43.98 8.22 34.48
N THR A 186 45.08 7.51 34.64
CA THR A 186 45.84 7.50 35.91
C THR A 186 47.32 7.38 35.60
N ASP A 187 48.08 8.45 35.81
CA ASP A 187 49.31 8.38 36.61
C ASP A 187 49.65 9.80 37.12
N PRO A 188 49.97 9.97 38.42
CA PRO A 188 50.46 11.22 39.01
C PRO A 188 51.96 11.46 38.77
#